data_AF-A0A957U4Y8-F1
#
_entry.id   AF-A0A957U4Y8-F1
#
_cell.length_a   1.000
_cell.length_b   1.000
_cell.length_c   1.000
_cell.angle_alpha   90.00
_cell.angle_beta   90.00
_cell.angle_gamma   90.00
#
_symmetry.space_group_name_H-M   'P 1'
#
loop_
_entity.id
_entity.type
_entity.pdbx_description
1 polymer ?
#
loop_
_entity_poly.entity_id
_entity_poly.type
_entity_poly.pdbx_seq_one_letter_code
_entity_poly.pdbx_strand_id
1 'polypeptide(L)'
;VNEPVSSELPTLLLSGEYDPITPPAFAATAAETLPNSVNLVLPGAGHGVAFAVDECMDEIVMDFLADPQSRPDTSCLATRPAVEYAAADSVTVPLLAQLNSMSATAVKHMAISASLLLVMLSALVVWPVGWLVRILQAGSRKTRPVEPQPVYVPPADAAHTGPPMETPFSELPPAEPTQSGAQFETPLPSLATMETA
;
A
#
# COMPACT_ATOMS: atom_id res chain seq x y z
N VAL A 1 -14.43 47.39 -24.55
CA VAL A 1 -15.62 46.65 -24.06
C VAL A 1 -15.50 46.56 -22.54
N ASN A 2 -16.18 47.45 -21.82
CA ASN A 2 -16.10 47.54 -20.35
C ASN A 2 -17.49 47.51 -19.70
N GLU A 3 -18.51 47.09 -20.46
CA GLU A 3 -19.89 47.02 -19.97
C GLU A 3 -20.12 45.67 -19.29
N PRO A 4 -20.80 45.61 -18.14
CA PRO A 4 -21.19 44.34 -17.52
C PRO A 4 -22.05 43.49 -18.45
N VAL A 5 -21.84 42.18 -18.40
CA VAL A 5 -22.69 41.23 -19.14
C VAL A 5 -24.05 41.16 -18.45
N SER A 6 -25.14 41.27 -19.22
CA SER A 6 -26.51 41.08 -18.76
C SER A 6 -27.15 39.91 -19.51
N SER A 7 -27.79 38.99 -18.79
CA SER A 7 -28.36 37.77 -19.35
C SER A 7 -29.45 37.19 -18.46
N GLU A 8 -30.52 36.69 -19.06
CA GLU A 8 -31.57 35.94 -18.36
C GLU A 8 -31.31 34.42 -18.33
N LEU A 9 -30.19 33.96 -18.91
CA LEU A 9 -29.85 32.53 -18.86
C LEU A 9 -29.50 32.10 -17.42
N PRO A 10 -29.89 30.89 -16.99
CA PRO A 10 -29.42 30.36 -15.72
C PRO A 10 -27.90 30.34 -15.69
N THR A 11 -27.34 30.80 -14.58
CA THR A 11 -25.88 30.94 -14.42
C THR A 11 -25.46 30.45 -13.06
N LEU A 12 -24.46 29.56 -13.00
CA LEU A 12 -23.85 29.13 -11.76
C LEU A 12 -22.58 29.95 -11.50
N LEU A 13 -22.54 30.68 -10.39
CA LEU A 13 -21.41 31.47 -9.93
C LEU A 13 -20.77 30.78 -8.73
N LEU A 14 -19.48 30.44 -8.84
CA LEU A 14 -18.76 29.69 -7.82
C LEU A 14 -17.54 30.47 -7.37
N SER A 15 -17.28 30.49 -6.06
CA SER A 15 -16.11 31.14 -5.48
C SER A 15 -15.63 30.38 -4.25
N GLY A 16 -14.34 30.50 -3.92
CA GLY A 16 -13.81 30.05 -2.63
C GLY A 16 -13.88 31.16 -1.59
N GLU A 17 -14.17 30.83 -0.33
CA GLU A 17 -14.22 31.79 0.78
C GLU A 17 -12.92 32.62 0.90
N TYR A 18 -11.78 32.01 0.61
CA TYR A 18 -10.45 32.62 0.69
C TYR A 18 -9.79 32.81 -0.68
N ASP A 19 -10.57 32.93 -1.76
CA ASP A 19 -10.05 33.17 -3.10
C ASP A 19 -9.43 34.59 -3.21
N PRO A 20 -8.10 34.70 -3.42
CA PRO A 20 -7.43 36.01 -3.52
C PRO A 20 -7.47 36.60 -4.94
N ILE A 21 -7.88 35.84 -5.96
CA ILE A 21 -7.87 36.23 -7.38
C ILE A 21 -9.27 36.67 -7.80
N THR A 22 -10.28 35.86 -7.48
CA THR A 22 -11.70 36.09 -7.81
C THR A 22 -12.56 35.94 -6.56
N PRO A 23 -12.48 36.90 -5.61
CA PRO A 23 -13.16 36.79 -4.32
C PRO A 23 -14.69 36.70 -4.46
N PRO A 24 -15.41 36.16 -3.46
CA PRO A 24 -16.88 36.03 -3.48
C PRO A 24 -17.63 37.34 -3.80
N ALA A 25 -17.06 38.48 -3.43
CA ALA A 25 -17.63 39.79 -3.75
C ALA A 25 -17.78 40.00 -5.27
N PHE A 26 -16.90 39.46 -6.10
CA PHE A 26 -16.99 39.60 -7.56
C PHE A 26 -18.16 38.80 -8.12
N ALA A 27 -18.40 37.60 -7.60
CA ALA A 27 -19.58 36.81 -7.94
C ALA A 27 -20.87 37.52 -7.49
N ALA A 28 -20.88 38.17 -6.33
CA ALA A 28 -22.01 38.96 -5.87
C ALA A 28 -22.31 40.15 -6.81
N THR A 29 -21.27 40.87 -7.26
CA THR A 29 -21.43 41.96 -8.25
C THR A 29 -21.91 41.44 -9.60
N ALA A 30 -21.39 40.29 -10.07
CA ALA A 30 -21.85 39.68 -11.32
C ALA A 30 -23.33 39.24 -11.25
N ALA A 31 -23.79 38.79 -10.09
CA ALA A 31 -25.18 38.39 -9.88
C ALA A 31 -26.18 39.54 -10.07
N GLU A 32 -25.76 40.81 -9.92
CA GLU A 32 -26.63 41.99 -10.09
C GLU A 32 -27.23 42.09 -11.50
N THR A 33 -26.52 41.61 -12.53
CA THR A 33 -26.97 41.61 -13.93
C THR A 33 -27.38 40.22 -14.44
N LEU A 34 -27.39 39.22 -13.56
CA LEU A 34 -27.71 37.82 -13.84
C LEU A 34 -28.85 37.36 -12.92
N PRO A 35 -30.11 37.75 -13.19
CA PRO A 35 -31.24 37.53 -12.28
C PRO A 35 -31.54 36.06 -11.98
N ASN A 36 -31.15 35.15 -12.88
CA ASN A 36 -31.34 33.70 -12.72
C ASN A 36 -30.05 33.01 -12.26
N SER A 37 -29.15 33.74 -11.59
CA SER A 37 -27.91 33.16 -11.08
C SER A 37 -28.08 32.44 -9.76
N VAL A 38 -27.29 31.38 -9.57
CA VAL A 38 -27.07 30.71 -8.29
C VAL A 38 -25.64 31.02 -7.88
N ASN A 39 -25.47 31.74 -6.77
CA ASN A 39 -24.15 32.10 -6.25
C ASN A 39 -23.79 31.23 -5.04
N LEU A 40 -22.72 30.46 -5.16
CA LEU A 40 -22.23 29.56 -4.12
C LEU A 40 -20.79 29.91 -3.73
N VAL A 41 -20.57 29.94 -2.42
CA VAL A 41 -19.26 30.16 -1.82
C VAL A 41 -18.85 28.87 -1.12
N LEU A 42 -17.71 28.32 -1.51
CA LEU A 42 -17.16 27.13 -0.91
C LEU A 42 -16.36 27.48 0.35
N PRO A 43 -16.79 27.05 1.56
CA PRO A 43 -16.11 27.39 2.80
C PRO A 43 -14.68 26.86 2.84
N GLY A 44 -13.76 27.72 3.27
CA GLY A 44 -12.36 27.37 3.44
C GLY A 44 -11.55 27.06 2.17
N ALA A 45 -12.14 27.22 0.99
CA ALA A 45 -11.46 27.00 -0.28
C ALA A 45 -10.86 28.31 -0.83
N GLY A 46 -9.79 28.16 -1.63
CA GLY A 46 -9.17 29.25 -2.38
C GLY A 46 -9.69 29.36 -3.81
N HIS A 47 -8.79 29.74 -4.73
CA HIS A 47 -9.13 29.89 -6.14
C HIS A 47 -9.38 28.56 -6.85
N GLY A 48 -10.33 28.54 -7.81
CA GLY A 48 -10.58 27.40 -8.68
C GLY A 48 -11.33 26.25 -8.02
N VAL A 49 -12.55 26.51 -7.55
CA VAL A 49 -13.34 25.54 -6.77
C VAL A 49 -14.07 24.47 -7.59
N ALA A 50 -14.18 24.66 -8.91
CA ALA A 50 -14.81 23.69 -9.80
C ALA A 50 -13.79 22.65 -10.28
N PHE A 51 -14.15 21.36 -10.23
CA PHE A 51 -13.40 20.23 -10.79
C PHE A 51 -11.98 20.03 -10.25
N ALA A 52 -11.69 20.50 -9.04
CA ALA A 52 -10.32 20.54 -8.54
C ALA A 52 -10.18 20.13 -7.06
N VAL A 53 -11.08 20.59 -6.20
CA VAL A 53 -10.82 20.59 -4.75
C VAL A 53 -11.84 19.75 -3.96
N ASP A 54 -13.06 19.58 -4.46
CA ASP A 54 -14.16 19.06 -3.65
C ASP A 54 -15.22 18.31 -4.47
N GLU A 55 -15.47 17.06 -4.11
CA GLU A 55 -16.44 16.19 -4.79
C GLU A 55 -17.86 16.79 -4.76
N CYS A 56 -18.24 17.45 -3.65
CA CYS A 56 -19.55 18.08 -3.52
C CYS A 56 -19.74 19.24 -4.51
N MET A 57 -18.72 20.08 -4.72
CA MET A 57 -18.82 21.12 -5.75
C MET A 57 -18.86 20.56 -7.17
N ASP A 58 -18.16 19.45 -7.41
CA ASP A 58 -18.19 18.78 -8.71
C ASP A 58 -19.59 18.23 -9.00
N GLU A 59 -20.23 17.60 -8.01
CA GLU A 59 -21.62 17.14 -8.11
C GLU A 59 -22.58 18.30 -8.38
N ILE A 60 -22.47 19.42 -7.64
CA ILE A 60 -23.27 20.63 -7.86
C ILE A 60 -23.14 21.15 -9.30
N VAL A 61 -21.92 21.19 -9.83
CA VAL A 61 -21.69 21.64 -11.21
C VAL A 61 -22.34 20.68 -12.20
N MET A 62 -22.19 19.37 -11.99
CA MET A 62 -22.78 18.36 -12.86
C MET A 62 -24.31 18.42 -12.84
N ASP A 63 -24.91 18.58 -11.67
CA ASP A 63 -26.37 18.72 -11.50
C ASP A 63 -26.88 19.98 -12.21
N PHE A 64 -26.19 21.11 -12.04
CA PHE A 64 -26.53 22.35 -12.73
C PHE A 64 -26.42 22.21 -14.26
N LEU A 65 -25.40 21.52 -14.77
CA LEU A 65 -25.25 21.30 -16.21
C LEU A 65 -26.31 20.34 -16.76
N ALA A 66 -26.77 19.38 -15.96
CA ALA A 66 -27.82 18.42 -16.34
C ALA A 66 -29.21 19.08 -16.40
N ASP A 67 -29.54 19.93 -15.42
CA ASP A 67 -30.77 20.71 -15.40
C ASP A 67 -30.52 22.15 -14.88
N PRO A 68 -30.13 23.09 -15.76
CA PRO A 68 -29.83 24.46 -15.36
C PRO A 68 -31.04 25.25 -14.83
N GLN A 69 -32.26 24.76 -15.08
CA GLN A 69 -33.49 25.42 -14.61
C GLN A 69 -33.83 25.04 -13.16
N SER A 70 -33.33 23.89 -12.71
CA SER A 70 -33.44 23.47 -11.32
C SER A 70 -32.30 24.06 -10.49
N ARG A 71 -32.56 24.29 -9.20
CA ARG A 71 -31.49 24.63 -8.26
C ARG A 71 -30.74 23.35 -7.90
N PRO A 72 -29.40 23.31 -8.02
CA PRO A 72 -28.63 22.13 -7.63
C PRO A 72 -28.75 21.87 -6.12
N ASP A 73 -28.66 20.60 -5.72
CA ASP A 73 -28.63 20.26 -4.29
C ASP A 73 -27.30 20.70 -3.70
N THR A 74 -27.36 21.48 -2.62
CA THR A 74 -26.19 22.04 -1.91
C THR A 74 -26.02 21.44 -0.52
N SER A 75 -26.80 20.41 -0.18
CA SER A 75 -26.80 19.78 1.14
C SER A 75 -25.44 19.21 1.54
N CYS A 76 -24.65 18.74 0.57
CA CYS A 76 -23.29 18.21 0.79
C CYS A 76 -22.32 19.26 1.36
N LEU A 77 -22.55 20.55 1.11
CA LEU A 77 -21.73 21.64 1.66
C LEU A 77 -21.83 21.71 3.19
N ALA A 78 -22.97 21.31 3.77
CA ALA A 78 -23.19 21.34 5.22
C ALA A 78 -22.41 20.25 5.98
N THR A 79 -22.04 19.17 5.29
CA THR A 79 -21.32 18.03 5.89
C THR A 79 -19.80 18.13 5.74
N ARG A 80 -19.30 19.23 5.17
CA ARG A 80 -17.87 19.40 4.95
C ARG A 80 -17.09 19.54 6.25
N PRO A 81 -15.86 18.99 6.33
CA PRO A 81 -14.98 19.22 7.46
C PRO A 81 -14.59 20.70 7.52
N ALA A 82 -14.48 21.23 8.74
CA ALA A 82 -13.96 22.58 8.95
C ALA A 82 -12.48 22.63 8.51
N VAL A 83 -12.09 23.76 7.92
CA VAL A 83 -10.67 23.99 7.60
C VAL A 83 -9.89 24.20 8.89
N GLU A 84 -8.84 23.42 9.06
CA GLU A 84 -7.89 23.60 10.14
C GLU A 84 -6.87 24.67 9.76
N TYR A 85 -6.79 25.73 10.56
CA TYR A 85 -5.81 26.79 10.37
C TYR A 85 -4.52 26.43 11.10
N ALA A 86 -3.40 26.52 10.39
CA ALA A 86 -2.10 26.47 11.03
C ALA A 86 -1.91 27.72 11.91
N ALA A 87 -1.49 27.53 13.15
CA ALA A 87 -1.20 28.64 14.05
C ALA A 87 -0.07 29.52 13.46
N ALA A 88 -0.07 30.82 13.74
CA ALA A 88 0.88 31.78 13.17
C ALA A 88 2.35 31.48 13.54
N ASP A 89 2.58 30.69 14.59
CA ASP A 89 3.87 30.21 15.06
C ASP A 89 4.25 28.82 14.52
N SER A 90 3.40 28.22 13.66
CA SER A 90 3.74 26.98 12.98
C SER A 90 4.97 27.22 12.09
N VAL A 91 6.01 26.42 12.30
CA VAL A 91 7.25 26.50 11.52
C VAL A 91 6.96 25.94 10.12
N THR A 92 6.48 26.78 9.22
CA THR A 92 6.25 26.45 7.81
C THR A 92 7.58 26.46 7.06
N VAL A 93 8.47 25.53 7.39
CA VAL A 93 9.61 25.24 6.51
C VAL A 93 9.03 24.69 5.20
N PRO A 94 9.32 25.29 4.03
CA PRO A 94 8.76 24.85 2.75
C PRO A 94 8.98 23.36 2.45
N LEU A 95 10.08 22.81 2.99
CA LEU A 95 10.44 21.40 2.89
C LEU A 95 9.46 20.47 3.64
N LEU A 96 8.86 20.91 4.74
CA LEU A 96 7.92 20.11 5.54
C LEU A 96 6.45 20.36 5.16
N ALA A 97 6.14 21.49 4.50
CA ALA A 97 4.77 21.82 4.11
C ALA A 97 4.14 20.76 3.18
N GLN A 98 4.92 20.17 2.27
CA GLN A 98 4.44 19.11 1.37
C GLN A 98 4.14 17.79 2.09
N LEU A 99 4.84 17.50 3.21
CA LEU A 99 4.52 16.32 4.03
C LEU A 99 3.23 16.52 4.82
N ASN A 100 2.92 17.76 5.20
CA ASN A 100 1.69 18.09 5.93
C ASN A 100 0.43 18.09 5.04
N SER A 101 0.58 18.27 3.73
CA SER A 101 -0.53 18.20 2.76
C SER A 101 -0.93 16.77 2.36
N MET A 102 -0.25 15.73 2.88
CA MET A 102 -0.60 14.36 2.56
C MET A 102 -1.81 13.90 3.37
N SER A 103 -2.78 13.27 2.70
CA SER A 103 -3.92 12.66 3.39
C SER A 103 -3.46 11.58 4.37
N ALA A 104 -4.18 11.44 5.48
CA ALA A 104 -3.88 10.41 6.49
C ALA A 104 -3.86 8.99 5.87
N THR A 105 -4.66 8.76 4.84
CA THR A 105 -4.68 7.51 4.05
C THR A 105 -3.37 7.32 3.28
N ALA A 106 -2.88 8.36 2.60
CA ALA A 106 -1.59 8.30 1.88
C ALA A 106 -0.42 8.03 2.84
N VAL A 107 -0.42 8.68 4.02
CA VAL A 107 0.60 8.45 5.05
C VAL A 107 0.59 6.99 5.53
N LYS A 108 -0.60 6.41 5.78
CA LYS A 108 -0.72 4.99 6.16
C LYS A 108 -0.14 4.06 5.10
N HIS A 109 -0.47 4.28 3.83
CA HIS A 109 0.05 3.44 2.74
C HIS A 109 1.57 3.56 2.58
N MET A 110 2.13 4.77 2.70
CA MET A 110 3.58 4.96 2.69
C MET A 110 4.27 4.27 3.87
N ALA A 111 3.70 4.34 5.07
CA ALA A 111 4.26 3.68 6.25
C ALA A 111 4.27 2.15 6.08
N ILE A 112 3.18 1.58 5.56
CA ILE A 112 3.08 0.13 5.28
C ILE A 112 4.10 -0.28 4.22
N SER A 113 4.17 0.44 3.09
CA SER A 113 5.09 0.09 2.00
C SER A 113 6.55 0.20 2.43
N ALA A 114 6.92 1.25 3.18
CA ALA A 114 8.27 1.40 3.73
C ALA A 114 8.62 0.27 4.71
N SER A 115 7.67 -0.13 5.56
CA SER A 115 7.87 -1.23 6.50
C SER A 115 8.07 -2.56 5.78
N LEU A 116 7.26 -2.85 4.76
CA LEU A 116 7.41 -4.06 3.92
C LEU A 116 8.75 -4.07 3.17
N LEU A 117 9.16 -2.93 2.62
CA LEU A 117 10.46 -2.80 1.95
C LEU A 117 11.63 -3.06 2.90
N LEU A 118 11.58 -2.51 4.11
CA LEU A 118 12.61 -2.74 5.13
C LEU A 118 12.70 -4.21 5.54
N VAL A 119 11.55 -4.87 5.72
CA VAL A 119 11.51 -6.32 5.99
C VAL A 119 12.15 -7.10 4.83
N MET A 120 11.81 -6.78 3.59
CA MET A 120 12.38 -7.45 2.41
C MET A 120 13.89 -7.24 2.31
N LEU A 121 14.38 -6.00 2.51
CA LEU A 121 15.80 -5.67 2.48
C LEU A 121 16.57 -6.30 3.65
N SER A 122 15.93 -6.54 4.80
CA SER A 122 16.58 -7.19 5.94
C SER A 122 17.07 -8.60 5.61
N ALA A 123 16.36 -9.33 4.74
CA ALA A 123 16.79 -10.65 4.28
C ALA A 123 18.10 -10.59 3.47
N LEU A 124 18.30 -9.52 2.69
CA LEU A 124 19.53 -9.29 1.92
C LEU A 124 20.73 -8.97 2.80
N VAL A 125 20.52 -8.50 4.04
CA VAL A 125 21.60 -8.19 4.98
C VAL A 125 21.85 -9.37 5.92
N VAL A 126 20.79 -9.92 6.52
CA VAL A 126 20.89 -10.99 7.53
C VAL A 126 21.43 -12.28 6.94
N TRP A 127 21.04 -12.63 5.69
CA TRP A 127 21.49 -13.86 5.05
C TRP A 127 23.01 -13.91 4.78
N PRO A 128 23.64 -12.94 4.09
CA PRO A 128 25.09 -12.97 3.86
C PRO A 128 25.90 -12.79 5.14
N VAL A 129 25.43 -11.98 6.10
CA VAL A 129 26.09 -11.84 7.41
C VAL A 129 26.05 -13.16 8.17
N GLY A 130 24.89 -13.84 8.21
CA GLY A 130 24.76 -15.16 8.84
C GLY A 130 25.62 -16.23 8.16
N TRP A 131 25.72 -16.20 6.82
CA TRP A 131 26.61 -17.08 6.06
C TRP A 131 28.08 -16.81 6.37
N LEU A 132 28.51 -15.54 6.38
CA LEU A 132 29.88 -15.13 6.70
C LEU A 132 30.28 -15.58 8.11
N VAL A 133 29.41 -15.35 9.10
CA VAL A 133 29.63 -15.81 10.48
C VAL A 133 29.79 -17.33 10.55
N ARG A 134 29.00 -18.09 9.79
CA ARG A 134 29.13 -19.56 9.74
C ARG A 134 30.45 -20.02 9.11
N ILE A 135 30.95 -19.34 8.08
CA ILE A 135 32.25 -19.63 7.48
C ILE A 135 33.38 -19.39 8.48
N LEU A 136 33.35 -18.26 9.19
CA LEU A 136 34.35 -17.94 10.20
C LEU A 136 34.31 -18.94 11.37
N GLN A 137 33.12 -19.40 11.78
CA GLN A 137 32.97 -20.43 12.81
C GLN A 137 33.39 -21.84 12.34
N ALA A 138 33.26 -22.16 11.05
CA ALA A 138 33.66 -23.45 10.49
C ALA A 138 35.17 -23.68 10.59
N GLY A 139 35.98 -22.63 10.40
CA GLY A 139 37.43 -22.69 10.60
C GLY A 139 37.87 -22.88 12.06
N SER A 140 36.99 -22.59 13.03
CA SER A 140 37.27 -22.70 14.47
C SER A 140 36.82 -24.03 15.10
N ARG A 141 36.17 -24.93 14.36
CA ARG A 141 35.84 -26.27 14.87
C ARG A 141 37.12 -27.10 14.97
N LYS A 142 37.86 -26.96 16.08
CA LYS A 142 38.86 -27.95 16.49
C LYS A 142 38.17 -29.32 16.51
N THR A 143 38.67 -30.25 15.69
CA THR A 143 38.31 -31.67 15.77
C THR A 143 38.41 -32.07 17.24
N ARG A 144 37.27 -32.41 17.86
CA ARG A 144 37.30 -32.99 19.20
C ARG A 144 38.12 -34.27 19.10
N PRO A 145 39.16 -34.47 19.92
CA PRO A 145 39.85 -35.74 19.98
C PRO A 145 38.82 -36.84 20.22
N VAL A 146 38.83 -37.87 19.37
CA VAL A 146 38.04 -39.08 19.61
C VAL A 146 38.69 -39.75 20.82
N GLU A 147 38.04 -39.65 21.98
CA GLU A 147 38.45 -40.38 23.18
C GLU A 147 38.48 -41.88 22.82
N PRO A 148 39.61 -42.58 22.97
CA PRO A 148 39.67 -44.00 22.66
C PRO A 148 38.73 -44.76 23.60
N GLN A 149 37.78 -45.49 23.01
CA GLN A 149 36.91 -46.39 23.78
C GLN A 149 37.79 -47.40 24.53
N PRO A 150 37.56 -47.65 25.83
CA PRO A 150 38.32 -48.65 26.57
C PRO A 150 38.10 -50.02 25.93
N VAL A 151 39.19 -50.66 25.49
CA VAL A 151 39.17 -52.04 25.02
C VAL A 151 38.85 -52.93 26.21
N TYR A 152 37.65 -53.50 26.23
CA TYR A 152 37.25 -54.49 27.22
C TYR A 152 38.08 -55.77 27.01
N VAL A 153 38.97 -56.08 27.96
CA VAL A 153 39.70 -57.35 28.01
C VAL A 153 38.93 -58.28 28.96
N PRO A 154 38.31 -59.37 28.48
CA PRO A 154 37.66 -60.33 29.37
C PRO A 154 38.69 -61.08 30.21
N PRO A 155 38.37 -61.42 31.48
CA PRO A 155 39.23 -62.25 32.32
C PRO A 155 39.40 -63.66 31.74
N ALA A 156 40.59 -64.25 31.94
CA ALA A 156 41.07 -65.48 31.29
C ALA A 156 40.38 -66.78 31.78
N ASP A 157 39.41 -66.66 32.68
CA ASP A 157 38.80 -67.75 33.44
C ASP A 157 37.32 -68.00 33.09
N ALA A 158 36.80 -67.36 32.05
CA ALA A 158 35.49 -67.69 31.47
C ALA A 158 35.55 -68.90 30.52
N ALA A 159 36.01 -70.05 31.05
CA ALA A 159 35.89 -71.33 30.36
C ALA A 159 34.57 -72.03 30.73
N HIS A 160 33.83 -72.40 29.68
CA HIS A 160 32.80 -73.43 29.66
C HIS A 160 31.49 -73.18 30.42
N THR A 161 30.51 -72.59 29.72
CA THR A 161 29.18 -73.19 29.52
C THR A 161 28.43 -72.37 28.46
N GLY A 162 28.39 -72.87 27.22
CA GLY A 162 27.45 -72.39 26.22
C GLY A 162 26.25 -73.35 26.12
N PRO A 163 25.00 -72.88 26.14
CA PRO A 163 23.89 -73.63 25.55
C PRO A 163 23.87 -73.46 24.01
N PRO A 164 23.30 -74.43 23.28
CA PRO A 164 23.44 -74.53 21.83
C PRO A 164 22.68 -73.43 21.05
N MET A 165 23.28 -73.09 19.91
CA MET A 165 22.75 -72.32 18.79
C MET A 165 21.31 -72.69 18.44
N GLU A 166 20.42 -71.68 18.46
CA GLU A 166 19.28 -71.64 17.55
C GLU A 166 19.52 -70.53 16.54
N THR A 167 19.61 -70.93 15.27
CA THR A 167 19.56 -70.03 14.12
C THR A 167 18.11 -69.78 13.73
N PRO A 168 17.78 -68.54 13.36
CA PRO A 168 17.01 -68.32 12.14
C PRO A 168 17.78 -67.32 11.27
N PHE A 169 18.27 -67.79 10.13
CA PHE A 169 17.65 -67.59 8.82
C PHE A 169 17.51 -66.13 8.41
N SER A 170 18.35 -65.80 7.43
CA SER A 170 18.23 -64.72 6.43
C SER A 170 16.87 -64.07 6.29
N GLU A 171 16.88 -62.74 6.28
CA GLU A 171 16.22 -61.98 5.20
C GLU A 171 16.88 -60.59 5.11
N LEU A 172 17.61 -60.35 4.02
CA LEU A 172 18.00 -59.01 3.59
C LEU A 172 16.74 -58.29 3.06
N PRO A 173 16.40 -57.08 3.54
CA PRO A 173 15.53 -56.20 2.77
C PRO A 173 16.31 -55.54 1.62
N PRO A 174 15.68 -55.37 0.44
CA PRO A 174 16.33 -54.85 -0.76
C PRO A 174 16.57 -53.34 -0.67
N ALA A 175 17.57 -52.88 -1.41
CA ALA A 175 17.84 -51.46 -1.64
C ALA A 175 16.66 -50.81 -2.38
N GLU A 176 16.07 -49.79 -1.79
CA GLU A 176 15.10 -48.94 -2.49
C GLU A 176 15.82 -47.87 -3.33
N PRO A 177 15.40 -47.66 -4.59
CA PRO A 177 15.89 -46.60 -5.45
C PRO A 177 15.19 -45.27 -5.15
N THR A 178 15.97 -44.21 -5.24
CA THR A 178 15.55 -42.80 -5.32
C THR A 178 14.35 -42.61 -6.26
N GLN A 179 13.20 -42.20 -5.72
CA GLN A 179 12.10 -41.65 -6.52
C GLN A 179 12.43 -40.21 -6.94
N SER A 180 12.72 -40.06 -8.22
CA SER A 180 12.54 -38.82 -8.97
C SER A 180 11.09 -38.78 -9.44
N GLY A 181 10.25 -37.96 -8.78
CA GLY A 181 8.93 -37.55 -9.27
C GLY A 181 9.09 -36.27 -10.10
N ALA A 182 8.87 -36.36 -11.41
CA ALA A 182 7.63 -36.02 -12.10
C ALA A 182 7.37 -34.51 -12.16
N GLN A 183 7.69 -33.86 -13.28
CA GLN A 183 6.87 -33.68 -14.50
C GLN A 183 6.35 -32.24 -14.53
N PHE A 184 6.96 -31.47 -15.43
CA PHE A 184 6.65 -30.08 -15.74
C PHE A 184 5.81 -30.08 -17.03
N GLU A 185 4.50 -30.10 -16.91
CA GLU A 185 3.59 -29.85 -18.04
C GLU A 185 2.45 -28.95 -17.58
N THR A 186 2.57 -27.66 -17.89
CA THR A 186 1.48 -26.68 -17.89
C THR A 186 0.79 -26.70 -19.25
N PRO A 187 -0.55 -26.80 -19.34
CA PRO A 187 -1.24 -26.71 -20.62
C PRO A 187 -1.42 -25.25 -21.06
N LEU A 188 -1.21 -25.03 -22.36
CA LEU A 188 -1.52 -23.81 -23.11
C LEU A 188 -3.03 -23.47 -23.03
N PRO A 189 -3.43 -22.20 -22.90
CA PRO A 189 -4.80 -21.80 -23.18
C PRO A 189 -5.05 -21.71 -24.69
N SER A 190 -6.10 -22.41 -25.11
CA SER A 190 -6.66 -22.42 -26.46
C SER A 190 -7.21 -21.05 -26.85
N LEU A 191 -6.78 -20.54 -28.00
CA LEU A 191 -7.45 -19.47 -28.75
C LEU A 191 -8.83 -19.96 -29.18
N ALA A 192 -9.89 -19.30 -28.72
CA ALA A 192 -11.22 -19.42 -29.28
C ALA A 192 -11.82 -18.02 -29.46
N THR A 193 -12.35 -17.83 -30.65
CA THR A 193 -12.95 -16.67 -31.29
C THR A 193 -14.27 -16.22 -30.66
N MET A 194 -14.46 -14.91 -30.49
CA MET A 194 -15.77 -14.21 -30.45
C MET A 194 -15.52 -12.83 -31.10
N GLU A 195 -15.80 -12.66 -32.39
CA GLU A 195 -17.08 -12.25 -32.99
C GLU A 195 -17.52 -10.84 -32.59
N THR A 196 -17.41 -9.95 -33.57
CA THR A 196 -17.98 -8.60 -33.68
C THR A 196 -19.48 -8.65 -33.88
N ALA A 197 -20.23 -7.90 -33.05
CA ALA A 197 -21.47 -7.21 -33.39
C ALA A 197 -21.75 -6.13 -32.34
#